data_AF-A0A098GJG0-F1
#
_entry.id   AF-A0A098GJG0-F1
#
_cell.length_a   1.000
_cell.length_b   1.000
_cell.length_c   1.000
_cell.angle_alpha   90.00
_cell.angle_beta   90.00
_cell.angle_gamma   90.00
#
_symmetry.space_group_name_H-M   'P 1'
#
loop_
_entity.id
_entity.type
_entity.pdbx_description
1 polymer ?
#
loop_
_entity_poly.entity_id
_entity_poly.type
_entity_poly.pdbx_seq_one_letter_code
_entity_poly.pdbx_strand_id
1 'polypeptide(L)'
;MSFDKLSIEEITKLWESGEGYSYFYDETDPDKKRPIAYTHPRSAWKNIQYWWESRIKSTEKTADSTEKLIDKKIWFIEYGFRSVENCINRNTSLDFMNDIMDYTSSINIDYLSQKVAIEGTLKAWKSSNMVEIMFLYGWDLRPQRNTDTNSFKRWQSSFFVNRKIMLITLSDIIQDVLQRSGIDQLTVNIQNIDKAIYGYSISKKLSAWDIIKELQSVYNFTIREESNQITLYSMPPKNVIAISKNDIEIENCTVTRTAANLHNTPVLFYISMRFDYQIRSQSYSTHKTTHNITDTVHTSLVLDDKQAEKIVLHTYDEIITKNTIYKMTLPLRYLHLKIGDIIEVKLEYLNDTIKIMEMRILSTHIHIMGYACSVAPFNAGVFPI
;
A
#
# COMPACT_ATOMS: atom_id res chain seq x y z
N MET A 1 -6.55 -5.42 -14.15
CA MET A 1 -5.10 -5.68 -13.96
C MET A 1 -4.66 -4.96 -12.70
N SER A 2 -4.05 -5.67 -11.76
CA SER A 2 -3.31 -5.03 -10.66
C SER A 2 -2.02 -4.50 -11.29
N PHE A 3 -1.92 -3.20 -11.47
CA PHE A 3 -0.63 -2.60 -11.80
C PHE A 3 0.17 -2.58 -10.51
N ASP A 4 1.33 -3.22 -10.50
CA ASP A 4 2.25 -3.11 -9.38
C ASP A 4 2.61 -1.63 -9.20
N LYS A 5 2.61 -1.17 -7.94
CA LYS A 5 2.95 0.24 -7.64
C LYS A 5 4.39 0.49 -8.05
N LEU A 6 4.59 1.48 -8.92
CA LEU A 6 5.92 1.88 -9.35
C LEU A 6 6.71 2.49 -8.19
N SER A 7 7.97 2.10 -8.07
CA SER A 7 8.96 2.69 -7.18
C SER A 7 9.49 4.03 -7.72
N ILE A 8 10.14 4.80 -6.85
CA ILE A 8 10.81 6.06 -7.21
C ILE A 8 11.85 5.82 -8.31
N GLU A 9 12.60 4.71 -8.23
CA GLU A 9 13.62 4.29 -9.19
C GLU A 9 13.03 3.96 -10.56
N GLU A 10 11.90 3.25 -10.59
CA GLU A 10 11.20 2.96 -11.85
C GLU A 10 10.67 4.23 -12.50
N ILE A 11 10.08 5.14 -11.72
CA ILE A 11 9.62 6.44 -12.23
C ILE A 11 10.78 7.27 -12.77
N THR A 12 11.93 7.23 -12.11
CA THR A 12 13.15 7.90 -12.58
C THR A 12 13.53 7.41 -13.98
N LYS A 13 13.54 6.09 -14.19
CA LYS A 13 13.84 5.46 -15.49
C LYS A 13 12.79 5.75 -16.57
N LEU A 14 11.53 5.94 -16.18
CA LEU A 14 10.44 6.27 -17.11
C LEU A 14 10.56 7.67 -17.74
N TRP A 15 11.43 8.53 -17.21
CA TRP A 15 11.75 9.81 -17.85
C TRP A 15 12.79 9.68 -18.97
N GLU A 16 13.46 8.53 -19.06
CA GLU A 16 14.49 8.23 -20.07
C GLU A 16 14.01 7.15 -21.07
N SER A 17 12.91 6.46 -20.78
CA SER A 17 12.42 5.33 -21.57
C SER A 17 10.95 5.00 -21.26
N GLY A 18 10.30 4.19 -22.10
CA GLY A 18 8.97 3.64 -21.80
C GLY A 18 7.81 4.51 -22.30
N GLU A 19 6.69 4.48 -21.59
CA GLU A 19 5.45 5.17 -22.03
C GLU A 19 5.60 6.69 -21.99
N GLY A 20 5.32 7.34 -23.12
CA GLY A 20 5.50 8.77 -23.33
C GLY A 20 6.88 9.18 -23.85
N TYR A 21 7.87 8.28 -23.77
CA TYR A 21 9.22 8.49 -24.31
C TYR A 21 9.49 7.59 -25.53
N SER A 22 9.37 6.28 -25.35
CA SER A 22 9.63 5.25 -26.38
C SER A 22 8.36 4.83 -27.13
N TYR A 23 7.23 4.72 -26.43
CA TYR A 23 5.95 4.27 -26.99
C TYR A 23 4.76 4.95 -26.31
N PHE A 24 3.57 4.77 -26.86
CA PHE A 24 2.28 5.10 -26.24
C PHE A 24 1.28 3.95 -26.43
N TYR A 25 0.19 3.94 -25.66
CA TYR A 25 -0.93 3.03 -25.90
C TYR A 25 -2.05 3.77 -26.62
N ASP A 26 -2.76 3.06 -27.49
CA ASP A 26 -4.03 3.54 -28.02
C ASP A 26 -5.06 3.59 -26.88
N GLU A 27 -5.53 4.78 -26.54
CA GLU A 27 -6.53 4.97 -25.48
C GLU A 27 -7.90 4.36 -25.83
N THR A 28 -8.12 4.01 -27.11
CA THR A 28 -9.31 3.25 -27.54
C THR A 28 -9.17 1.74 -27.31
N ASP A 29 -7.96 1.23 -27.02
CA ASP A 29 -7.74 -0.16 -26.60
C ASP A 29 -7.95 -0.28 -25.08
N PRO A 30 -9.09 -0.85 -24.62
CA PRO A 30 -9.39 -0.95 -23.20
C PRO A 30 -8.40 -1.84 -22.43
N ASP A 31 -7.71 -2.74 -23.15
CA ASP A 31 -6.75 -3.66 -22.54
C ASP A 31 -5.32 -3.11 -22.51
N LYS A 32 -5.04 -2.00 -23.21
CA LYS A 32 -3.70 -1.39 -23.38
C LYS A 32 -2.60 -2.45 -23.56
N LYS A 33 -2.86 -3.45 -24.41
CA LYS A 33 -1.96 -4.63 -24.56
C LYS A 33 -0.84 -4.41 -25.56
N ARG A 34 -0.99 -3.44 -26.47
CA ARG A 34 -0.08 -3.26 -27.60
C ARG A 34 0.57 -1.87 -27.54
N PRO A 35 1.83 -1.76 -27.12
CA PRO A 35 2.55 -0.50 -27.16
C PRO A 35 2.86 -0.11 -28.62
N ILE A 36 2.58 1.15 -28.97
CA ILE A 36 2.85 1.73 -30.29
C ILE A 36 4.11 2.60 -30.15
N ALA A 37 5.20 2.20 -30.79
CA ALA A 37 6.44 2.95 -30.78
C ALA A 37 6.27 4.33 -31.45
N TYR A 38 6.88 5.37 -30.89
CA TYR A 38 6.90 6.67 -31.56
C TYR A 38 7.71 6.60 -32.84
N THR A 39 7.12 7.02 -33.96
CA THR A 39 7.80 7.09 -35.26
C THR A 39 8.75 8.28 -35.37
N HIS A 40 8.56 9.31 -34.54
CA HIS A 40 9.43 10.49 -34.48
C HIS A 40 9.57 10.96 -33.02
N PRO A 41 10.80 11.30 -32.55
CA PRO A 41 11.02 11.80 -31.19
C PRO A 41 10.20 13.03 -30.78
N ARG A 42 9.78 13.86 -31.76
CA ARG A 42 8.92 15.02 -31.53
C ARG A 42 7.52 14.66 -31.04
N SER A 43 7.06 13.44 -31.29
CA SER A 43 5.75 12.98 -30.80
C SER A 43 5.82 12.46 -29.37
N ALA A 44 7.02 12.21 -28.84
CA ALA A 44 7.23 11.71 -27.49
C ALA A 44 7.15 12.86 -26.47
N TRP A 45 6.02 12.96 -25.75
CA TRP A 45 5.76 14.06 -24.82
C TRP A 45 6.74 14.10 -23.63
N LYS A 46 7.37 12.98 -23.26
CA LYS A 46 8.36 12.89 -22.17
C LYS A 46 9.79 13.09 -22.66
N ASN A 47 10.04 13.13 -23.98
CA ASN A 47 11.38 13.29 -24.51
C ASN A 47 11.87 14.74 -24.45
N ILE A 48 11.93 15.29 -23.23
CA ILE A 48 12.32 16.68 -22.92
C ILE A 48 13.70 17.00 -23.50
N GLN A 49 14.60 16.00 -23.57
CA GLN A 49 15.92 16.17 -24.15
C GLN A 49 15.86 16.50 -25.63
N TYR A 50 15.06 15.75 -26.41
CA TYR A 50 14.86 16.06 -27.81
C TYR A 50 14.32 17.48 -28.00
N TRP A 51 13.36 17.92 -27.17
CA TRP A 51 12.81 19.28 -27.24
C TRP A 51 13.87 20.33 -26.94
N TRP A 52 14.73 20.09 -25.94
CA TRP A 52 15.80 20.99 -25.52
C TRP A 52 16.96 21.09 -26.53
N GLU A 53 17.31 19.98 -27.17
CA GLU A 53 18.39 19.94 -28.17
C GLU A 53 17.93 20.42 -29.55
N SER A 54 16.62 20.39 -29.81
CA SER A 54 16.04 20.77 -31.09
C SER A 54 16.19 22.26 -31.38
N ARG A 55 16.38 22.58 -32.68
CA ARG A 55 16.29 23.94 -33.18
C ARG A 55 14.81 24.33 -33.32
N ILE A 56 14.43 25.46 -32.72
CA ILE A 56 13.12 26.06 -32.97
C ILE A 56 13.27 27.12 -34.05
N LYS A 57 12.36 27.13 -35.03
CA LYS A 57 12.25 28.25 -35.97
C LYS A 57 11.68 29.44 -35.23
N SER A 58 12.41 30.56 -35.21
CA SER A 58 11.87 31.83 -34.72
C SER A 58 10.56 32.15 -35.45
N THR A 59 9.54 32.58 -34.71
CA THR A 59 8.28 33.09 -35.26
C THR A 59 8.40 34.53 -35.75
N GLU A 60 9.54 35.18 -35.52
CA GLU A 60 9.81 36.53 -36.05
C GLU A 60 10.05 36.45 -37.56
N LYS A 61 9.34 37.31 -38.31
CA LYS A 61 9.37 37.37 -39.79
C LYS A 61 10.72 37.82 -40.37
N THR A 62 11.73 38.04 -39.54
CA THR A 62 13.02 38.58 -39.96
C THR A 62 14.15 37.69 -39.47
N ALA A 63 14.78 37.04 -40.45
CA ALA A 63 16.02 36.26 -40.40
C ALA A 63 15.94 34.79 -39.97
N ASP A 64 16.58 33.96 -40.81
CA ASP A 64 16.92 32.53 -40.75
C ASP A 64 17.68 32.06 -39.48
N SER A 65 17.51 32.75 -38.35
CA SER A 65 18.14 32.38 -37.09
C SER A 65 17.39 31.21 -36.45
N THR A 66 17.86 29.99 -36.71
CA THR A 66 17.55 28.86 -35.84
C THR A 66 18.42 28.94 -34.59
N GLU A 67 17.87 29.41 -33.47
CA GLU A 67 18.52 29.26 -32.17
C GLU A 67 18.40 27.81 -31.68
N LYS A 68 19.43 27.32 -30.98
CA LYS A 68 19.34 26.06 -30.23
C LYS A 68 18.79 26.38 -28.84
N LEU A 69 17.80 25.62 -28.40
CA LEU A 69 17.28 25.75 -27.04
C LEU A 69 18.29 25.35 -25.96
N ILE A 70 19.35 24.61 -26.33
CA ILE A 70 20.40 24.15 -25.42
C ILE A 70 21.05 25.30 -24.62
N ASP A 71 21.01 26.53 -25.13
CA ASP A 71 21.57 27.71 -24.47
C ASP A 71 20.67 28.24 -23.33
N LYS A 72 19.43 27.75 -23.20
CA LYS A 72 18.46 28.12 -22.16
C LYS A 72 18.08 26.89 -21.35
N LYS A 73 18.11 26.99 -20.03
CA LYS A 73 17.59 25.94 -19.15
C LYS A 73 16.06 25.91 -19.18
N ILE A 74 15.49 24.74 -18.91
CA ILE A 74 14.06 24.51 -18.83
C ILE A 74 13.57 24.79 -17.42
N TRP A 75 12.51 25.59 -17.34
CA TRP A 75 11.72 25.77 -16.12
C TRP A 75 10.35 25.13 -16.32
N PHE A 76 9.99 24.19 -15.46
CA PHE A 76 8.62 23.70 -15.39
C PHE A 76 7.81 24.66 -14.51
N ILE A 77 7.04 25.54 -15.15
CA ILE A 77 6.19 26.53 -14.46
C ILE A 77 5.08 25.86 -13.64
N GLU A 78 4.59 24.71 -14.10
CA GLU A 78 3.70 23.84 -13.33
C GLU A 78 3.99 22.38 -13.70
N TYR A 79 4.17 21.52 -12.71
CA TYR A 79 4.14 20.07 -12.88
C TYR A 79 3.34 19.43 -11.75
N GLY A 80 2.71 18.29 -11.99
CA GLY A 80 1.99 17.58 -10.95
C GLY A 80 1.43 16.26 -11.45
N PHE A 81 1.00 15.43 -10.52
CA PHE A 81 0.36 14.15 -10.79
C PHE A 81 -0.98 14.07 -10.08
N ARG A 82 -1.97 13.41 -10.70
CA ARG A 82 -3.25 13.12 -10.04
C ARG A 82 -3.05 12.12 -8.91
N SER A 83 -3.91 12.21 -7.91
CA SER A 83 -3.99 11.27 -6.78
C SER A 83 -4.65 9.93 -7.12
N VAL A 84 -4.19 9.26 -8.17
CA VAL A 84 -4.81 8.05 -8.72
C VAL A 84 -3.75 7.01 -9.08
N GLU A 85 -4.16 5.75 -9.18
CA GLU A 85 -3.29 4.66 -9.64
C GLU A 85 -2.71 4.97 -11.04
N ASN A 86 -1.42 4.68 -11.24
CA ASN A 86 -0.66 4.91 -12.48
C ASN A 86 -0.66 6.35 -13.01
N CYS A 87 -0.67 7.33 -12.11
CA CYS A 87 -0.71 8.75 -12.47
C CYS A 87 0.44 9.24 -13.37
N ILE A 88 1.60 8.57 -13.37
CA ILE A 88 2.79 8.94 -14.18
C ILE A 88 2.64 8.69 -15.68
N ASN A 89 1.73 7.79 -16.08
CA ASN A 89 1.60 7.33 -17.46
C ASN A 89 0.29 7.75 -18.13
N ARG A 90 -0.62 8.37 -17.38
CA ARG A 90 -1.85 8.92 -17.95
C ARG A 90 -1.59 10.33 -18.45
N ASN A 91 -1.62 10.52 -19.77
CA ASN A 91 -1.71 11.86 -20.33
C ASN A 91 -3.10 12.42 -20.05
N THR A 92 -3.21 13.23 -19.01
CA THR A 92 -4.40 14.02 -18.77
C THR A 92 -4.41 15.14 -19.78
N SER A 93 -5.33 15.09 -20.74
CA SER A 93 -5.49 16.14 -21.74
C SER A 93 -5.67 17.52 -21.08
N LEU A 94 -5.43 18.59 -21.85
CA LEU A 94 -5.71 19.97 -21.43
C LEU A 94 -7.20 20.20 -21.09
N ASP A 95 -8.11 19.30 -21.46
CA ASP A 95 -9.52 19.28 -21.07
C ASP A 95 -9.73 18.75 -19.63
N PHE A 96 -8.82 19.14 -18.74
CA PHE A 96 -8.83 18.89 -17.30
C PHE A 96 -10.19 19.19 -16.64
N MET A 97 -10.96 20.15 -17.17
CA MET A 97 -12.28 20.52 -16.65
C MET A 97 -13.38 19.49 -17.00
N ASN A 98 -13.30 18.85 -18.17
CA ASN A 98 -14.31 17.90 -18.64
C ASN A 98 -14.04 16.49 -18.12
N ASP A 99 -12.77 16.07 -18.02
CA ASP A 99 -12.36 14.78 -17.44
C ASP A 99 -12.65 14.65 -15.94
N ILE A 100 -12.88 15.76 -15.24
CA ILE A 100 -13.38 15.77 -13.85
C ILE A 100 -14.86 15.34 -13.78
N MET A 101 -15.61 15.48 -14.87
CA MET A 101 -17.05 15.22 -14.89
C MET A 101 -17.41 13.80 -15.31
N ASP A 102 -16.50 13.05 -15.93
CA ASP A 102 -16.75 11.67 -16.32
C ASP A 102 -16.44 10.70 -15.16
N TYR A 103 -17.31 10.70 -14.16
CA TYR A 103 -17.29 9.82 -12.98
C TYR A 103 -17.52 8.32 -13.32
N THR A 104 -17.45 7.94 -14.59
CA THR A 104 -17.94 6.66 -15.12
C THR A 104 -16.89 5.56 -15.13
N SER A 105 -15.59 5.90 -15.08
CA SER A 105 -14.53 4.92 -14.82
C SER A 105 -14.21 4.86 -13.32
N SER A 106 -14.07 3.65 -12.78
CA SER A 106 -13.68 3.43 -11.37
C SER A 106 -12.24 3.89 -11.14
N ILE A 107 -12.04 5.20 -10.97
CA ILE A 107 -10.74 5.77 -10.65
C ILE A 107 -10.44 5.43 -9.19
N ASN A 108 -9.45 4.57 -8.98
CA ASN A 108 -8.93 4.27 -7.66
C ASN A 108 -8.03 5.42 -7.20
N ILE A 109 -8.39 6.01 -6.05
CA ILE A 109 -7.60 7.06 -5.40
C ILE A 109 -6.35 6.43 -4.78
N ASP A 110 -5.17 6.97 -5.10
CA ASP A 110 -3.91 6.54 -4.52
C ASP A 110 -2.96 7.73 -4.30
N TYR A 111 -2.87 8.16 -3.04
CA TYR A 111 -1.98 9.25 -2.62
C TYR A 111 -0.51 8.85 -2.60
N LEU A 112 -0.22 7.56 -2.37
CA LEU A 112 1.16 7.09 -2.39
C LEU A 112 1.70 7.11 -3.83
N SER A 113 0.90 6.70 -4.81
CA SER A 113 1.27 6.81 -6.23
C SER A 113 1.61 8.25 -6.63
N GLN A 114 0.80 9.23 -6.20
CA GLN A 114 1.10 10.65 -6.45
C GLN A 114 2.41 11.09 -5.81
N LYS A 115 2.64 10.75 -4.52
CA LYS A 115 3.88 11.07 -3.82
C LYS A 115 5.09 10.49 -4.55
N VAL A 116 5.05 9.19 -4.86
CA VAL A 116 6.15 8.48 -5.53
C VAL A 116 6.41 9.06 -6.92
N ALA A 117 5.37 9.45 -7.67
CA ALA A 117 5.53 10.13 -8.95
C ALA A 117 6.21 11.49 -8.84
N ILE A 118 5.85 12.29 -7.83
CA ILE A 118 6.49 13.58 -7.56
C ILE A 118 7.96 13.37 -7.18
N GLU A 119 8.24 12.47 -6.24
CA GLU A 119 9.61 12.20 -5.75
C GLU A 119 10.51 11.60 -6.84
N GLY A 120 9.99 10.65 -7.62
CA GLY A 120 10.71 10.05 -8.75
C GLY A 120 10.99 11.06 -9.86
N THR A 121 10.06 11.97 -10.15
CA THR A 121 10.27 13.05 -11.13
C THR A 121 11.29 14.06 -10.66
N LEU A 122 11.23 14.46 -9.38
CA LEU A 122 12.26 15.32 -8.78
C LEU A 122 13.64 14.66 -8.81
N LYS A 123 13.72 13.34 -8.58
CA LYS A 123 14.95 12.57 -8.66
C LYS A 123 15.51 12.50 -10.09
N ALA A 124 14.65 12.29 -11.09
CA ALA A 124 15.04 12.24 -12.51
C ALA A 124 15.69 13.55 -12.99
N TRP A 125 15.14 14.69 -12.54
CA TRP A 125 15.64 16.00 -12.94
C TRP A 125 16.65 16.60 -11.97
N LYS A 126 16.96 15.89 -10.87
CA LYS A 126 17.96 16.34 -9.91
C LYS A 126 19.31 16.46 -10.59
N SER A 127 19.92 17.63 -10.50
CA SER A 127 21.22 17.92 -11.13
C SER A 127 21.21 17.79 -12.66
N SER A 128 20.05 17.90 -13.31
CA SER A 128 19.94 17.94 -14.77
C SER A 128 20.71 19.13 -15.33
N ASN A 129 21.42 18.91 -16.44
CA ASN A 129 22.00 19.99 -17.23
C ASN A 129 20.95 20.68 -18.13
N MET A 130 19.71 20.22 -18.16
CA MET A 130 18.65 20.81 -18.98
C MET A 130 17.62 21.53 -18.12
N VAL A 131 17.15 20.86 -17.07
CA VAL A 131 16.08 21.34 -16.18
C VAL A 131 16.69 22.03 -14.96
N GLU A 132 16.31 23.28 -14.72
CA GLU A 132 16.85 24.09 -13.63
C GLU A 132 15.85 24.26 -12.48
N ILE A 133 14.60 24.60 -12.80
CA ILE A 133 13.57 24.87 -11.79
C ILE A 133 12.29 24.11 -12.10
N MET A 134 11.66 23.60 -11.05
CA MET A 134 10.39 22.88 -11.10
C MET A 134 9.43 23.42 -10.05
N PHE A 135 8.27 23.91 -10.46
CA PHE A 135 7.22 24.41 -9.57
C PHE A 135 6.08 23.38 -9.47
N LEU A 136 5.94 22.77 -8.29
CA LEU A 136 4.93 21.74 -8.05
C LEU A 136 3.53 22.35 -7.93
N TYR A 137 2.63 21.89 -8.78
CA TYR A 137 1.19 22.15 -8.73
C TYR A 137 0.48 21.03 -7.95
N GLY A 138 -0.57 21.27 -7.16
CA GLY A 138 -1.13 22.54 -6.71
C GLY A 138 -1.30 22.52 -5.17
N TRP A 139 -0.73 23.50 -4.47
CA TRP A 139 -0.91 23.64 -3.03
C TRP A 139 -2.14 24.52 -2.73
N ASP A 140 -3.29 23.90 -2.44
CA ASP A 140 -4.50 24.62 -2.04
C ASP A 140 -4.58 24.72 -0.51
N LEU A 141 -4.46 25.93 0.02
CA LEU A 141 -4.51 26.22 1.46
C LEU A 141 -5.94 26.22 2.03
N ARG A 142 -6.98 26.16 1.19
CA ARG A 142 -8.35 26.17 1.66
C ARG A 142 -8.65 24.90 2.46
N PRO A 143 -9.38 24.99 3.59
CA PRO A 143 -9.84 23.81 4.31
C PRO A 143 -10.79 23.00 3.43
N GLN A 144 -10.32 21.84 2.97
CA GLN A 144 -11.16 20.91 2.23
C GLN A 144 -12.10 20.22 3.21
N ARG A 145 -13.39 20.60 3.18
CA ARG A 145 -14.43 20.05 4.05
C ARG A 145 -15.25 19.02 3.28
N ASN A 146 -15.43 17.84 3.86
CA ASN A 146 -16.27 16.78 3.30
C ASN A 146 -17.73 17.19 3.07
N THR A 147 -18.17 18.28 3.69
CA THR A 147 -19.52 18.82 3.54
C THR A 147 -19.78 19.35 2.14
N ASP A 148 -18.75 19.75 1.39
CA ASP A 148 -18.84 20.05 -0.04
C ASP A 148 -18.40 18.83 -0.85
N THR A 149 -19.36 17.95 -1.12
CA THR A 149 -19.10 16.64 -1.73
C THR A 149 -18.41 16.73 -3.09
N ASN A 150 -18.68 17.77 -3.88
CA ASN A 150 -18.10 17.91 -5.22
C ASN A 150 -16.68 18.48 -5.16
N SER A 151 -16.46 19.57 -4.41
CA SER A 151 -15.11 20.12 -4.24
C SER A 151 -14.20 19.13 -3.54
N PHE A 152 -14.74 18.38 -2.58
CA PHE A 152 -13.99 17.34 -1.88
C PHE A 152 -13.62 16.17 -2.81
N LYS A 153 -14.57 15.61 -3.56
CA LYS A 153 -14.29 14.55 -4.55
C LYS A 153 -13.27 14.99 -5.62
N ARG A 154 -13.33 16.25 -6.05
CA ARG A 154 -12.34 16.84 -6.95
C ARG A 154 -10.98 16.90 -6.29
N TRP A 155 -10.90 17.39 -5.05
CA TRP A 155 -9.66 17.37 -4.29
C TRP A 155 -9.12 15.95 -4.21
N GLN A 156 -9.93 14.94 -3.88
CA GLN A 156 -9.46 13.56 -3.70
C GLN A 156 -8.70 12.97 -4.90
N SER A 157 -9.08 13.26 -6.15
CA SER A 157 -8.50 12.61 -7.35
C SER A 157 -7.67 13.54 -8.25
N SER A 158 -7.55 14.81 -7.89
CA SER A 158 -6.84 15.84 -8.67
C SER A 158 -5.36 15.96 -8.31
N PHE A 159 -4.70 16.95 -8.93
CA PHE A 159 -3.30 17.30 -8.72
C PHE A 159 -3.00 17.99 -7.38
N PHE A 160 -4.02 18.38 -6.61
CA PHE A 160 -3.76 19.05 -5.34
C PHE A 160 -2.91 18.18 -4.41
N VAL A 161 -1.89 18.76 -3.78
CA VAL A 161 -0.90 18.00 -2.99
C VAL A 161 -1.08 18.15 -1.47
N ASN A 162 -1.79 19.19 -1.04
CA ASN A 162 -2.03 19.50 0.37
C ASN A 162 -2.57 18.26 1.10
N ARG A 163 -1.93 17.85 2.21
CA ARG A 163 -2.25 16.67 3.03
C ARG A 163 -2.09 15.29 2.37
N LYS A 164 -1.70 15.20 1.09
CA LYS A 164 -1.57 13.90 0.38
C LYS A 164 -0.12 13.43 0.24
N ILE A 165 0.82 14.35 0.07
CA ILE A 165 2.23 14.02 -0.17
C ILE A 165 3.04 13.81 1.12
N MET A 166 2.48 14.17 2.27
CA MET A 166 3.12 14.02 3.58
C MET A 166 2.96 12.62 4.19
N LEU A 167 2.38 11.68 3.43
CA LEU A 167 2.13 10.33 3.90
C LEU A 167 3.45 9.56 4.01
N ILE A 168 3.58 8.80 5.09
CA ILE A 168 4.62 7.80 5.29
C ILE A 168 3.99 6.42 5.14
N THR A 169 4.75 5.43 4.70
CA THR A 169 4.24 4.05 4.67
C THR A 169 4.56 3.34 5.98
N LEU A 170 3.79 2.31 6.30
CA LEU A 170 4.09 1.43 7.42
C LEU A 170 5.44 0.73 7.25
N SER A 171 5.79 0.35 6.02
CA SER A 171 7.09 -0.21 5.69
C SER A 171 8.23 0.77 5.98
N ASP A 172 8.09 2.06 5.63
CA ASP A 172 9.08 3.10 5.95
C ASP A 172 9.31 3.22 7.47
N ILE A 173 8.22 3.24 8.26
CA ILE A 173 8.30 3.33 9.73
C ILE A 173 9.05 2.12 10.30
N ILE A 174 8.69 0.91 9.85
CA ILE A 174 9.32 -0.33 10.31
C ILE A 174 10.81 -0.32 9.96
N GLN A 175 11.18 0.09 8.74
CA GLN A 175 12.59 0.17 8.32
C GLN A 175 13.38 1.16 9.17
N ASP A 176 12.85 2.36 9.42
CA ASP A 176 13.51 3.38 10.26
C ASP A 176 13.70 2.87 11.70
N VAL A 177 12.70 2.21 12.28
CA VAL A 177 12.80 1.62 13.64
C VAL A 177 13.89 0.54 13.72
N LEU A 178 13.93 -0.36 12.74
CA LEU A 178 14.92 -1.45 12.70
C LEU A 178 16.33 -0.90 12.48
N GLN A 179 16.49 0.03 11.54
CA GLN A 179 17.76 0.68 11.25
C GLN A 179 18.32 1.43 12.47
N ARG A 180 17.47 2.21 13.16
CA ARG A 180 17.86 2.93 14.39
C ARG A 180 18.24 2.00 15.54
N SER A 181 17.76 0.75 15.49
CA SER A 181 18.07 -0.28 16.49
C SER A 181 19.32 -1.09 16.15
N GLY A 182 20.02 -0.74 15.06
CA GLY A 182 21.24 -1.41 14.62
C GLY A 182 21.00 -2.72 13.86
N ILE A 183 19.77 -3.00 13.43
CA ILE A 183 19.47 -4.15 12.57
C ILE A 183 19.76 -3.73 11.12
N ASP A 184 20.63 -4.48 10.45
CA ASP A 184 21.01 -4.22 9.06
C ASP A 184 19.82 -4.45 8.12
N GLN A 185 19.58 -3.52 7.21
CA GLN A 185 18.51 -3.59 6.20
C GLN A 185 18.63 -4.85 5.33
N LEU A 186 19.85 -5.36 5.10
CA LEU A 186 20.07 -6.60 4.35
C LEU A 186 19.50 -7.85 5.05
N THR A 187 19.32 -7.79 6.37
CA THR A 187 18.77 -8.88 7.17
C THR A 187 17.26 -8.83 7.28
N VAL A 188 16.60 -7.84 6.67
CA VAL A 188 15.15 -7.64 6.79
C VAL A 188 14.50 -7.57 5.42
N ASN A 189 13.43 -8.34 5.23
CA ASN A 189 12.63 -8.36 4.02
C ASN A 189 11.20 -7.93 4.36
N ILE A 190 10.72 -6.82 3.80
CA ILE A 190 9.36 -6.32 4.06
C ILE A 190 8.54 -6.47 2.78
N GLN A 191 7.41 -7.16 2.86
CA GLN A 191 6.59 -7.50 1.71
C GLN A 191 5.12 -7.11 1.93
N ASN A 192 4.56 -6.35 0.98
CA ASN A 192 3.14 -5.96 0.99
C ASN A 192 2.71 -5.17 2.25
N ILE A 193 3.62 -4.42 2.90
CA ILE A 193 3.32 -3.59 4.09
C ILE A 193 3.35 -2.08 3.74
N ASP A 194 2.82 -1.71 2.57
CA ASP A 194 2.90 -0.31 2.07
C ASP A 194 1.62 0.49 2.35
N LYS A 195 1.05 0.30 3.54
CA LYS A 195 -0.13 1.07 3.97
C LYS A 195 0.32 2.49 4.31
N ALA A 196 -0.33 3.49 3.70
CA ALA A 196 -0.12 4.89 4.06
C ALA A 196 -0.62 5.17 5.48
N ILE A 197 0.13 5.99 6.21
CA ILE A 197 -0.11 6.40 7.60
C ILE A 197 0.07 7.92 7.66
N TYR A 198 -0.78 8.59 8.44
CA TYR A 198 -0.71 10.06 8.61
C TYR A 198 0.43 10.49 9.55
N GLY A 199 0.74 9.66 10.54
CA GLY A 199 1.86 9.87 11.45
C GLY A 199 1.95 8.77 12.50
N TYR A 200 3.11 8.66 13.12
CA TYR A 200 3.36 7.78 14.26
C TYR A 200 4.30 8.51 15.22
N SER A 201 3.97 8.52 16.51
CA SER A 201 4.72 9.26 17.54
C SER A 201 5.26 8.34 18.61
N ILE A 202 6.59 8.30 18.79
CA ILE A 202 7.24 7.56 19.87
C ILE A 202 7.65 8.59 20.93
N SER A 203 6.82 8.74 21.97
CA SER A 203 7.03 9.73 23.04
C SER A 203 7.70 9.17 24.29
N LYS A 204 7.94 7.85 24.33
CA LYS A 204 8.54 7.14 25.47
C LYS A 204 9.65 6.23 24.99
N LYS A 205 10.55 5.85 25.90
CA LYS A 205 11.60 4.86 25.62
C LYS A 205 10.96 3.48 25.48
N LEU A 206 10.88 2.99 24.24
CA LEU A 206 10.39 1.65 23.88
C LEU A 206 11.51 0.87 23.18
N SER A 207 11.48 -0.46 23.27
CA SER A 207 12.35 -1.27 22.42
C SER A 207 11.79 -1.30 20.99
N ALA A 208 12.64 -1.57 19.99
CA ALA A 208 12.16 -1.79 18.63
C ALA A 208 11.13 -2.91 18.57
N TRP A 209 11.31 -3.97 19.36
CA TRP A 209 10.37 -5.07 19.42
C TRP A 209 8.99 -4.62 19.88
N ASP A 210 8.91 -3.79 20.92
CA ASP A 210 7.63 -3.28 21.43
C ASP A 210 6.92 -2.42 20.37
N ILE A 211 7.67 -1.55 19.68
CA ILE A 211 7.15 -0.71 18.59
C ILE A 211 6.61 -1.60 17.45
N ILE A 212 7.40 -2.57 16.99
CA ILE A 212 6.98 -3.48 15.93
C ILE A 212 5.77 -4.32 16.36
N LYS A 213 5.68 -4.72 17.64
CA LYS A 213 4.53 -5.45 18.18
C LYS A 213 3.28 -4.60 18.27
N GLU A 214 3.41 -3.32 18.63
CA GLU A 214 2.30 -2.35 18.58
C GLU A 214 1.77 -2.26 17.13
N LEU A 215 2.66 -1.99 16.16
CA LEU A 215 2.28 -1.88 14.75
C LEU A 215 1.69 -3.20 14.21
N GLN A 216 2.24 -4.35 14.65
CA GLN A 216 1.72 -5.67 14.31
C GLN A 216 0.30 -5.87 14.84
N SER A 217 0.01 -5.42 16.06
CA SER A 217 -1.33 -5.56 16.66
C SER A 217 -2.39 -4.74 15.91
N VAL A 218 -1.99 -3.60 15.33
CA VAL A 218 -2.90 -2.70 14.60
C VAL A 218 -3.11 -3.13 13.14
N TYR A 219 -2.05 -3.57 12.46
CA TYR A 219 -2.09 -3.86 11.02
C TYR A 219 -2.04 -5.35 10.67
N ASN A 220 -1.91 -6.23 11.67
CA ASN A 220 -1.88 -7.69 11.55
C ASN A 220 -0.95 -8.24 10.46
N PHE A 221 0.23 -7.66 10.31
CA PHE A 221 1.28 -8.28 9.50
C PHE A 221 1.91 -9.45 10.25
N THR A 222 2.50 -10.39 9.51
CA THR A 222 3.19 -11.55 10.07
C THR A 222 4.70 -11.27 10.07
N ILE A 223 5.38 -11.73 11.12
CA ILE A 223 6.83 -11.68 11.24
C ILE A 223 7.32 -13.12 11.22
N ARG A 224 8.29 -13.39 10.36
CA ARG A 224 8.90 -14.71 10.19
C ARG A 224 10.41 -14.57 10.19
N GLU A 225 11.10 -15.54 10.75
CA GLU A 225 12.56 -15.66 10.66
C GLU A 225 12.90 -16.85 9.76
N GLU A 226 13.67 -16.62 8.70
CA GLU A 226 14.13 -17.64 7.75
C GLU A 226 15.61 -17.41 7.43
N SER A 227 16.46 -18.43 7.62
CA SER A 227 17.84 -18.44 7.11
C SER A 227 18.65 -17.16 7.39
N ASN A 228 18.62 -16.66 8.63
CA ASN A 228 19.25 -15.41 9.09
C ASN A 228 18.64 -14.11 8.53
N GLN A 229 17.43 -14.17 7.98
CA GLN A 229 16.65 -13.01 7.53
C GLN A 229 15.29 -12.95 8.25
N ILE A 230 14.88 -11.75 8.63
CA ILE A 230 13.54 -11.49 9.20
C ILE A 230 12.64 -11.01 8.07
N THR A 231 11.59 -11.76 7.76
CA THR A 231 10.58 -11.37 6.78
C THR A 231 9.32 -10.88 7.48
N LEU A 232 8.93 -9.64 7.19
CA LEU A 232 7.65 -9.06 7.61
C LEU A 232 6.72 -8.98 6.41
N TYR A 233 5.52 -9.53 6.51
CA TYR A 233 4.58 -9.50 5.38
C TYR A 233 3.11 -9.35 5.79
N SER A 234 2.33 -8.65 4.96
CA SER A 234 0.86 -8.61 5.09
C SER A 234 0.19 -9.60 4.13
N MET A 235 -0.94 -10.13 4.58
CA MET A 235 -1.82 -11.05 3.84
C MET A 235 -2.41 -10.41 2.56
N PRO A 236 -2.80 -11.23 1.55
CA PRO A 236 -2.74 -12.69 1.56
C PRO A 236 -1.36 -13.21 1.12
N PRO A 237 -0.88 -14.34 1.67
CA PRO A 237 0.21 -15.05 1.03
C PRO A 237 -0.26 -15.45 -0.36
N LYS A 238 0.61 -15.29 -1.35
CA LYS A 238 0.34 -15.67 -2.74
C LYS A 238 0.02 -17.16 -2.91
N ASN A 239 0.17 -17.99 -1.89
CA ASN A 239 0.02 -19.45 -1.94
C ASN A 239 -0.79 -19.98 -0.74
N VAL A 240 -1.99 -20.52 -1.02
CA VAL A 240 -2.69 -21.43 -0.11
C VAL A 240 -2.23 -22.85 -0.45
N ILE A 241 -1.71 -23.58 0.54
CA ILE A 241 -1.12 -24.91 0.34
C ILE A 241 -2.21 -25.97 0.58
N ALA A 242 -2.60 -26.69 -0.47
CA ALA A 242 -3.58 -27.75 -0.33
C ALA A 242 -2.96 -28.98 0.37
N ILE A 243 -3.61 -29.46 1.44
CA ILE A 243 -3.22 -30.69 2.14
C ILE A 243 -4.14 -31.83 1.66
N SER A 244 -3.54 -32.94 1.26
CA SER A 244 -4.30 -34.12 0.85
C SER A 244 -5.09 -34.71 2.01
N LYS A 245 -6.36 -35.04 1.80
CA LYS A 245 -7.21 -35.74 2.79
C LYS A 245 -6.56 -37.02 3.33
N ASN A 246 -5.88 -37.76 2.46
CA ASN A 246 -5.23 -39.03 2.83
C ASN A 246 -4.00 -38.85 3.73
N ASP A 247 -3.46 -37.63 3.79
CA ASP A 247 -2.30 -37.32 4.61
C ASP A 247 -2.67 -36.76 5.99
N ILE A 248 -3.97 -36.64 6.30
CA ILE A 248 -4.46 -36.16 7.58
C ILE A 248 -4.98 -37.36 8.38
N GLU A 249 -4.31 -37.65 9.49
CA GLU A 249 -4.79 -38.64 10.45
C GLU A 249 -6.02 -38.07 11.19
N ILE A 250 -7.22 -38.51 10.79
CA ILE A 250 -8.49 -37.98 11.31
C ILE A 250 -8.58 -38.13 12.83
N GLU A 251 -8.09 -39.24 13.38
CA GLU A 251 -8.09 -39.51 14.83
C GLU A 251 -7.22 -38.52 15.63
N ASN A 252 -6.21 -37.94 14.97
CA ASN A 252 -5.30 -36.95 15.55
C ASN A 252 -5.66 -35.51 15.15
N CYS A 253 -6.79 -35.31 14.48
CA CYS A 253 -7.31 -33.99 14.13
C CYS A 253 -8.34 -33.53 15.15
N THR A 254 -7.97 -32.56 15.99
CA THR A 254 -8.89 -31.96 16.96
C THR A 254 -9.25 -30.54 16.55
N VAL A 255 -10.54 -30.24 16.53
CA VAL A 255 -11.06 -28.89 16.29
C VAL A 255 -11.72 -28.39 17.57
N THR A 256 -11.20 -27.30 18.13
CA THR A 256 -11.76 -26.66 19.31
C THR A 256 -12.38 -25.33 18.90
N ARG A 257 -13.67 -25.14 19.19
CA ARG A 257 -14.38 -23.89 18.91
C ARG A 257 -14.82 -23.22 20.21
N THR A 258 -14.37 -21.99 20.41
CA THR A 258 -14.81 -21.16 21.54
C THR A 258 -16.23 -20.66 21.28
N ALA A 259 -17.10 -20.69 22.30
CA ALA A 259 -18.50 -20.29 22.17
C ALA A 259 -18.65 -18.79 21.84
N ALA A 260 -19.63 -18.46 20.98
CA ALA A 260 -19.79 -17.13 20.39
C ALA A 260 -20.10 -16.00 21.39
N ASN A 261 -20.59 -16.34 22.59
CA ASN A 261 -21.02 -15.36 23.58
C ASN A 261 -19.88 -14.86 24.50
N LEU A 262 -18.65 -15.35 24.27
CA LEU A 262 -17.45 -15.03 25.05
C LEU A 262 -16.46 -14.12 24.29
N HIS A 263 -16.87 -13.52 23.16
CA HIS A 263 -15.98 -12.72 22.35
C HIS A 263 -15.69 -11.37 23.00
N ASN A 264 -14.40 -11.04 23.07
CA ASN A 264 -13.95 -9.75 23.56
C ASN A 264 -14.35 -8.63 22.60
N THR A 265 -14.71 -7.48 23.16
CA THR A 265 -14.95 -6.25 22.39
C THR A 265 -13.59 -5.55 22.18
N PRO A 266 -13.07 -5.45 20.94
CA PRO A 266 -11.85 -4.71 20.69
C PRO A 266 -12.09 -3.22 20.87
N VAL A 267 -11.16 -2.56 21.55
CA VAL A 267 -11.12 -1.11 21.75
C VAL A 267 -9.74 -0.60 21.31
N LEU A 268 -9.71 0.32 20.36
CA LEU A 268 -8.49 0.96 19.87
C LEU A 268 -8.41 2.40 20.38
N PHE A 269 -7.35 2.73 21.11
CA PHE A 269 -7.00 4.11 21.42
C PHE A 269 -5.96 4.64 20.43
N TYR A 270 -6.23 5.78 19.81
CA TYR A 270 -5.41 6.37 18.74
C TYR A 270 -5.40 7.91 18.83
N ILE A 271 -4.48 8.55 18.11
CA ILE A 271 -4.43 10.01 17.99
C ILE A 271 -5.30 10.41 16.79
N SER A 272 -6.40 11.14 17.01
CA SER A 272 -7.31 11.49 15.92
C SER A 272 -6.87 12.76 15.20
N MET A 273 -6.60 12.65 13.91
CA MET A 273 -6.26 13.80 13.07
C MET A 273 -7.42 14.82 12.95
N ARG A 274 -8.67 14.38 13.12
CA ARG A 274 -9.86 15.26 12.96
C ARG A 274 -10.17 16.10 14.20
N PHE A 275 -9.68 15.67 15.36
CA PHE A 275 -9.99 16.27 16.66
C PHE A 275 -8.72 16.85 17.28
N ASP A 276 -8.03 17.71 16.53
CA ASP A 276 -6.84 18.44 16.97
C ASP A 276 -5.76 17.54 17.61
N TYR A 277 -5.56 16.33 17.06
CA TYR A 277 -4.59 15.35 17.54
C TYR A 277 -4.83 14.92 19.00
N GLN A 278 -6.08 14.93 19.45
CA GLN A 278 -6.47 14.38 20.75
C GLN A 278 -6.60 12.85 20.68
N ILE A 279 -6.35 12.20 21.81
CA ILE A 279 -6.55 10.76 21.96
C ILE A 279 -8.05 10.46 21.90
N ARG A 280 -8.42 9.52 21.04
CA ARG A 280 -9.78 8.99 20.93
C ARG A 280 -9.77 7.48 21.02
N SER A 281 -10.95 6.91 21.25
CA SER A 281 -11.18 5.48 21.24
C SER A 281 -12.21 5.11 20.19
N GLN A 282 -11.98 3.99 19.51
CA GLN A 282 -12.94 3.35 18.63
C GLN A 282 -13.18 1.92 19.12
N SER A 283 -14.42 1.45 19.08
CA SER A 283 -14.79 0.09 19.51
C SER A 283 -15.84 -0.51 18.60
N TYR A 284 -15.89 -1.85 18.52
CA TYR A 284 -16.92 -2.57 17.79
C TYR A 284 -17.52 -3.67 18.66
N SER A 285 -18.85 -3.67 18.83
CA SER A 285 -19.59 -4.67 19.60
C SER A 285 -20.85 -5.06 18.84
N THR A 286 -21.22 -6.34 18.90
CA THR A 286 -22.55 -6.79 18.45
C THR A 286 -23.51 -6.82 19.64
N HIS A 287 -24.82 -6.66 19.41
CA HIS A 287 -25.84 -6.69 20.47
C HIS A 287 -25.98 -8.04 21.20
N LYS A 288 -25.22 -9.08 20.81
CA LYS A 288 -25.37 -10.47 21.30
C LYS A 288 -24.34 -10.87 22.37
N THR A 289 -23.32 -10.06 22.64
CA THR A 289 -22.29 -10.37 23.65
C THR A 289 -22.76 -9.94 25.04
N THR A 290 -22.97 -10.90 25.95
CA THR A 290 -23.43 -10.68 27.32
C THR A 290 -22.29 -10.47 28.32
N HIS A 291 -21.02 -10.56 27.89
CA HIS A 291 -19.85 -10.42 28.75
C HIS A 291 -18.92 -9.32 28.20
N ASN A 292 -18.66 -8.29 29.01
CA ASN A 292 -17.89 -7.10 28.66
C ASN A 292 -16.38 -7.30 28.91
N ILE A 293 -15.77 -8.34 28.36
CA ILE A 293 -14.31 -8.40 28.35
C ILE A 293 -13.85 -7.52 27.20
N THR A 294 -13.11 -6.46 27.52
CA THR A 294 -12.55 -5.55 26.52
C THR A 294 -11.12 -5.95 26.22
N ASP A 295 -10.80 -6.09 24.94
CA ASP A 295 -9.41 -6.23 24.51
C ASP A 295 -8.95 -4.86 24.01
N THR A 296 -7.99 -4.26 24.72
CA THR A 296 -7.64 -2.86 24.51
C THR A 296 -6.27 -2.75 23.85
N VAL A 297 -6.26 -2.14 22.67
CA VAL A 297 -5.04 -1.79 21.94
C VAL A 297 -4.81 -0.29 22.07
N HIS A 298 -3.66 0.08 22.63
CA HIS A 298 -3.20 1.47 22.65
C HIS A 298 -2.19 1.67 21.53
N THR A 299 -2.41 2.68 20.68
CA THR A 299 -1.44 3.07 19.68
C THR A 299 -1.17 4.56 19.66
N SER A 300 0.08 4.91 19.30
CA SER A 300 0.50 6.29 19.05
C SER A 300 0.41 6.67 17.56
N LEU A 301 -0.31 5.88 16.77
CA LEU A 301 -0.65 6.19 15.39
C LEU A 301 -1.62 7.36 15.31
N VAL A 302 -1.34 8.26 14.39
CA VAL A 302 -2.27 9.30 13.94
C VAL A 302 -3.16 8.69 12.86
N LEU A 303 -4.46 8.60 13.15
CA LEU A 303 -5.45 8.00 12.27
C LEU A 303 -6.61 8.97 12.03
N ASP A 304 -7.26 8.82 10.88
CA ASP A 304 -8.64 9.28 10.75
C ASP A 304 -9.61 8.27 11.38
N ASP A 305 -10.83 8.72 11.71
CA ASP A 305 -11.78 7.88 12.44
C ASP A 305 -12.30 6.69 11.60
N LYS A 306 -12.30 6.79 10.27
CA LYS A 306 -12.70 5.67 9.38
C LYS A 306 -11.60 4.61 9.32
N GLN A 307 -10.33 5.00 9.35
CA GLN A 307 -9.23 4.05 9.50
C GLN A 307 -9.33 3.29 10.82
N ALA A 308 -9.55 4.02 11.92
CA ALA A 308 -9.73 3.41 13.24
C ALA A 308 -10.91 2.43 13.25
N GLU A 309 -12.04 2.79 12.64
CA GLU A 309 -13.22 1.91 12.50
C GLU A 309 -12.87 0.62 11.76
N LYS A 310 -12.16 0.69 10.63
CA LYS A 310 -11.76 -0.50 9.86
C LYS A 310 -10.77 -1.39 10.61
N ILE A 311 -9.83 -0.79 11.34
CA ILE A 311 -8.88 -1.54 12.19
C ILE A 311 -9.64 -2.33 13.24
N VAL A 312 -10.57 -1.70 13.95
CA VAL A 312 -11.33 -2.35 15.02
C VAL A 312 -12.26 -3.43 14.45
N LEU A 313 -12.91 -3.18 13.32
CA LEU A 313 -13.75 -4.19 12.64
C LEU A 313 -12.91 -5.42 12.24
N HIS A 314 -11.75 -5.20 11.64
CA HIS A 314 -10.85 -6.30 11.27
C HIS A 314 -10.30 -7.05 12.48
N THR A 315 -9.97 -6.33 13.56
CA THR A 315 -9.56 -6.94 14.82
C THR A 315 -10.67 -7.83 15.39
N TYR A 316 -11.92 -7.39 15.30
CA TYR A 316 -13.07 -8.18 15.71
C TYR A 316 -13.24 -9.44 14.84
N ASP A 317 -13.14 -9.31 13.52
CA ASP A 317 -13.17 -10.46 12.60
C ASP A 317 -12.03 -11.45 12.89
N GLU A 318 -10.86 -10.97 13.29
CA GLU A 318 -9.76 -11.80 13.75
C GLU A 318 -10.05 -12.53 15.05
N ILE A 319 -10.62 -11.85 16.05
CA ILE A 319 -11.04 -12.48 17.31
C ILE A 319 -12.05 -13.59 17.03
N ILE A 320 -12.99 -13.36 16.11
CA ILE A 320 -13.94 -14.37 15.67
C ILE A 320 -13.23 -15.50 14.93
N THR A 321 -12.38 -15.24 13.94
CA THR A 321 -11.75 -16.30 13.15
C THR A 321 -10.79 -17.15 13.98
N LYS A 322 -10.07 -16.54 14.93
CA LYS A 322 -9.23 -17.23 15.94
C LYS A 322 -10.03 -18.06 16.96
N ASN A 323 -11.38 -18.05 16.90
CA ASN A 323 -12.22 -18.85 17.80
C ASN A 323 -12.15 -20.36 17.51
N THR A 324 -11.72 -20.75 16.32
CA THR A 324 -11.65 -22.14 15.88
C THR A 324 -10.20 -22.54 15.71
N ILE A 325 -9.70 -23.35 16.64
CA ILE A 325 -8.33 -23.84 16.68
C ILE A 325 -8.31 -25.27 16.16
N TYR A 326 -7.41 -25.53 15.23
CA TYR A 326 -7.13 -26.83 14.64
C TYR A 326 -5.81 -27.34 15.19
N LYS A 327 -5.78 -28.60 15.58
CA LYS A 327 -4.54 -29.35 15.81
C LYS A 327 -4.59 -30.58 14.94
N MET A 328 -3.53 -30.83 14.19
CA MET A 328 -3.45 -32.00 13.32
C MET A 328 -2.00 -32.50 13.19
N THR A 329 -1.90 -33.76 12.82
CA THR A 329 -0.64 -34.43 12.50
C THR A 329 -0.54 -34.61 10.99
N LEU A 330 0.58 -34.21 10.41
CA LEU A 330 0.87 -34.35 8.98
C LEU A 330 2.17 -35.15 8.76
N PRO A 331 2.30 -35.88 7.64
CA PRO A 331 3.53 -36.60 7.31
C PRO A 331 4.68 -35.65 6.96
N LEU A 332 5.93 -36.13 7.10
CA LEU A 332 7.15 -35.35 6.86
C LEU A 332 7.30 -34.77 5.44
N ARG A 333 6.51 -35.20 4.45
CA ARG A 333 6.49 -34.54 3.13
C ARG A 333 6.09 -33.05 3.21
N TYR A 334 5.37 -32.67 4.26
CA TYR A 334 4.97 -31.29 4.55
C TYR A 334 5.98 -30.52 5.42
N LEU A 335 7.22 -31.01 5.57
CA LEU A 335 8.29 -30.32 6.33
C LEU A 335 8.64 -28.93 5.75
N HIS A 336 8.25 -28.68 4.50
CA HIS A 336 8.39 -27.37 3.85
C HIS A 336 7.43 -26.31 4.42
N LEU A 337 6.36 -26.70 5.12
CA LEU A 337 5.43 -25.78 5.79
C LEU A 337 6.14 -24.97 6.88
N LYS A 338 5.65 -23.74 7.09
CA LYS A 338 6.19 -22.78 8.07
C LYS A 338 5.07 -22.15 8.90
N ILE A 339 5.45 -21.61 10.05
CA ILE A 339 4.57 -20.76 10.85
C ILE A 339 4.15 -19.55 10.00
N GLY A 340 2.85 -19.26 9.99
CA GLY A 340 2.23 -18.22 9.19
C GLY A 340 1.80 -18.64 7.78
N ASP A 341 2.14 -19.85 7.32
CA ASP A 341 1.58 -20.40 6.07
C ASP A 341 0.08 -20.66 6.23
N ILE A 342 -0.63 -20.62 5.11
CA ILE A 342 -2.05 -20.97 5.04
C ILE A 342 -2.18 -22.29 4.32
N ILE A 343 -2.86 -23.23 4.96
CA ILE A 343 -3.20 -24.51 4.39
C ILE A 343 -4.70 -24.59 4.10
N GLU A 344 -5.07 -25.27 3.03
CA GLU A 344 -6.45 -25.66 2.75
C GLU A 344 -6.63 -27.12 3.15
N VAL A 345 -7.63 -27.38 4.00
CA VAL A 345 -7.97 -28.72 4.47
C VAL A 345 -9.39 -29.07 4.07
N LYS A 346 -9.52 -30.14 3.27
CA LYS A 346 -10.79 -30.67 2.77
C LYS A 346 -11.03 -32.09 3.33
N LEU A 347 -11.81 -32.17 4.41
CA LEU A 347 -12.36 -33.40 4.97
C LEU A 347 -13.86 -33.46 4.70
N GLU A 348 -14.50 -34.61 4.93
CA GLU A 348 -15.93 -34.81 4.64
C GLU A 348 -16.86 -33.81 5.35
N TYR A 349 -16.46 -33.33 6.52
CA TYR A 349 -17.24 -32.39 7.34
C TYR A 349 -16.51 -31.06 7.59
N LEU A 350 -15.37 -30.86 6.93
CA LEU A 350 -14.50 -29.71 7.17
C LEU A 350 -13.93 -29.19 5.86
N ASN A 351 -14.19 -27.92 5.54
CA ASN A 351 -13.59 -27.27 4.39
C ASN A 351 -13.16 -25.87 4.80
N ASP A 352 -11.97 -25.78 5.38
CA ASP A 352 -11.47 -24.54 5.98
C ASP A 352 -10.05 -24.22 5.50
N THR A 353 -9.76 -22.93 5.45
CA THR A 353 -8.42 -22.38 5.31
C THR A 353 -7.86 -22.07 6.69
N ILE A 354 -6.70 -22.64 7.01
CA ILE A 354 -6.10 -22.62 8.34
C ILE A 354 -4.75 -21.92 8.25
N LYS A 355 -4.54 -20.89 9.08
CA LYS A 355 -3.22 -20.26 9.24
C LYS A 355 -2.45 -20.97 10.34
N ILE A 356 -1.25 -21.46 10.02
CA ILE A 356 -0.37 -22.15 10.97
C ILE A 356 0.14 -21.13 12.00
N MET A 357 -0.09 -21.39 13.28
CA MET A 357 0.40 -20.57 14.39
C MET A 357 1.56 -21.23 15.14
N GLU A 358 1.56 -22.56 15.22
CA GLU A 358 2.63 -23.33 15.84
C GLU A 358 2.92 -24.59 15.03
N MET A 359 4.18 -25.02 15.05
CA MET A 359 4.62 -26.27 14.42
C MET A 359 5.64 -26.96 15.32
N ARG A 360 5.50 -28.27 15.51
CA ARG A 360 6.49 -29.13 16.19
C ARG A 360 6.86 -30.27 15.26
N ILE A 361 8.16 -30.38 14.98
CA ILE A 361 8.71 -31.45 14.14
C ILE A 361 9.09 -32.61 15.05
N LEU A 362 8.61 -33.80 14.74
CA LEU A 362 8.99 -35.04 15.40
C LEU A 362 9.65 -35.98 14.38
N SER A 363 10.14 -37.13 14.86
CA SER A 363 10.96 -38.05 14.05
C SER A 363 10.23 -38.62 12.83
N THR A 364 8.90 -38.71 12.85
CA THR A 364 8.10 -39.37 11.79
C THR A 364 6.96 -38.51 11.25
N HIS A 365 6.64 -37.39 11.89
CA HIS A 365 5.53 -36.51 11.52
C HIS A 365 5.74 -35.09 12.04
N ILE A 366 4.95 -34.16 11.52
CA ILE A 366 4.85 -32.80 12.04
C ILE A 366 3.49 -32.61 12.72
N HIS A 367 3.49 -32.01 13.90
CA HIS A 367 2.26 -31.50 14.51
C HIS A 367 2.14 -30.02 14.19
N ILE A 368 0.97 -29.63 13.71
CA ILE A 368 0.66 -28.22 13.49
C ILE A 368 -0.54 -27.84 14.35
N MET A 369 -0.49 -26.60 14.85
CA MET A 369 -1.65 -25.91 15.39
C MET A 369 -1.88 -24.67 14.55
N GLY A 370 -3.14 -24.39 14.26
CA GLY A 370 -3.55 -23.26 13.46
C GLY A 370 -4.95 -22.80 13.81
N TYR A 371 -5.37 -21.67 13.24
CA TYR A 371 -6.73 -21.16 13.39
C TYR A 371 -7.37 -20.94 12.02
N ALA A 372 -8.69 -21.04 11.96
CA ALA A 372 -9.44 -20.70 10.75
C ALA A 372 -9.13 -19.25 10.35
N CYS A 373 -8.84 -18.98 9.08
CA CYS A 373 -8.59 -17.64 8.60
C CYS A 373 -9.32 -17.36 7.29
N SER A 374 -9.81 -16.13 7.12
CA SER A 374 -10.27 -15.63 5.82
C SER A 374 -9.06 -15.16 4.99
N VAL A 375 -9.08 -15.41 3.68
CA VAL A 375 -8.02 -14.98 2.74
C VAL A 375 -8.25 -13.54 2.25
N ALA A 376 -9.26 -12.83 2.77
CA ALA A 376 -9.53 -11.46 2.35
C ALA A 376 -8.39 -10.49 2.79
N PRO A 377 -7.90 -9.61 1.90
CA PRO A 377 -6.87 -8.64 2.25
C PRO A 377 -7.40 -7.58 3.22
N PHE A 378 -6.63 -7.28 4.26
CA PHE A 378 -6.92 -6.13 5.13
C PHE A 378 -6.59 -4.81 4.43
N ASN A 379 -7.56 -3.88 4.39
CA ASN A 379 -7.36 -2.57 3.79
C ASN A 379 -7.82 -1.41 4.68
N ALA A 380 -6.95 -1.02 5.63
CA ALA A 380 -7.09 0.20 6.44
C ALA A 380 -6.04 1.27 6.08
N GLY A 381 -5.74 1.45 4.78
CA GLY A 381 -4.92 2.56 4.31
C GLY A 381 -5.57 3.91 4.56
N VAL A 382 -4.83 5.00 4.31
CA VAL A 382 -5.37 6.37 4.36
C VAL A 382 -6.59 6.49 3.48
N PHE A 383 -7.71 6.89 4.07
CA PHE A 383 -8.88 7.29 3.31
C PHE A 383 -8.79 8.78 3.03
N PRO A 384 -9.33 9.21 1.89
CA PRO A 384 -9.70 10.61 1.81
C PRO A 384 -10.66 10.93 2.98
N ILE A 385 -10.25 11.90 3.81
CA ILE A 385 -10.92 12.31 5.07
C ILE A 385 -12.42 12.40 4.94
#